data_AF-A0A346WZY5-F1
#
_entry.id   AF-A0A346WZY5-F1
#
_cell.length_a   1.000
_cell.length_b   1.000
_cell.length_c   1.000
_cell.angle_alpha   90.00
_cell.angle_beta   90.00
_cell.angle_gamma   90.00
#
_symmetry.space_group_name_H-M   'P 1'
#
loop_
_entity.id
_entity.type
_entity.pdbx_description
1 polymer ?
#
loop_
_entity_poly.entity_id
_entity_poly.type
_entity_poly.pdbx_seq_one_letter_code
_entity_poly.pdbx_strand_id
1 'polypeptide(L)'
;MSKINVEGSEISIIAIDNRDYISLTDMVRNIENGSALIEKWLRNKNTIEFLGIWEEMYNTNFNSPEFEGIKNEAGFNRFILSVKQWVEKTNSIGIVARAGRYGGTYAHKDIAFEFASWVSPYFKLYLIKEFERLKEEEQKKLGWDIKRNLAKINYRIHTDAIKNKLVPDKLSKEKINFIYASEADILNVSLFGITAKEWRDENPDLKGNIRDYADISQLVCLSNLENLNAVFINEGMSQSERLEKLNAIAIEQMKILSESESIKKLK
;
A
#
# COMPACT_ATOMS: atom_id res chain seq x y z
N MET A 1 -6.93 10.11 -8.55
CA MET A 1 -7.53 9.26 -9.60
C MET A 1 -6.39 8.48 -10.21
N SER A 2 -6.31 7.18 -9.93
CA SER A 2 -5.29 6.33 -10.53
C SER A 2 -5.73 5.98 -11.94
N LYS A 3 -4.78 5.72 -12.84
CA LYS A 3 -5.07 5.29 -14.20
C LYS A 3 -4.17 4.12 -14.55
N ILE A 4 -4.70 3.20 -15.36
CA ILE A 4 -3.95 2.11 -15.95
C ILE A 4 -4.04 2.18 -17.47
N ASN A 5 -3.02 1.70 -18.16
CA ASN A 5 -3.01 1.64 -19.61
C ASN A 5 -3.15 0.19 -20.04
N VAL A 6 -4.27 -0.14 -20.68
CA VAL A 6 -4.58 -1.48 -21.17
C VAL A 6 -4.64 -1.40 -22.69
N GLU A 7 -3.62 -1.94 -23.37
CA GLU A 7 -3.55 -1.96 -24.85
C GLU A 7 -3.71 -0.57 -25.49
N GLY A 8 -3.04 0.45 -24.91
CA GLY A 8 -3.13 1.82 -25.40
C GLY A 8 -4.39 2.57 -24.97
N SER A 9 -5.31 1.91 -24.26
CA SER A 9 -6.51 2.53 -23.70
C SER A 9 -6.26 2.95 -22.25
N GLU A 10 -6.37 4.25 -21.98
CA GLU A 10 -6.23 4.80 -20.64
C GLU A 10 -7.55 4.62 -19.86
N ILE A 11 -7.50 3.84 -18.79
CA ILE A 11 -8.65 3.45 -17.96
C ILE A 11 -8.50 4.05 -16.57
N SER A 12 -9.50 4.83 -16.17
CA SER A 12 -9.56 5.50 -14.88
C SER A 12 -10.02 4.56 -13.78
N ILE A 13 -9.36 4.66 -12.63
CA ILE A 13 -9.71 3.98 -11.39
C ILE A 13 -9.99 5.04 -10.31
N ILE A 14 -11.14 4.89 -9.66
CA ILE A 14 -11.57 5.73 -8.55
C ILE A 14 -11.77 4.87 -7.31
N ALA A 15 -11.50 5.46 -6.14
CA ALA A 15 -11.85 4.85 -4.87
C ALA A 15 -13.20 5.39 -4.40
N ILE A 16 -14.13 4.50 -4.05
CA ILE A 16 -15.40 4.81 -3.39
C ILE A 16 -15.47 3.89 -2.17
N ASP A 17 -15.62 4.48 -0.98
CA ASP A 17 -15.69 3.74 0.30
C ASP A 17 -14.58 2.69 0.47
N ASN A 18 -13.35 3.09 0.11
CA ASN A 18 -12.15 2.25 0.18
C ASN A 18 -12.17 1.01 -0.74
N ARG A 19 -13.03 1.01 -1.76
CA ARG A 19 -13.07 -0.01 -2.83
C ARG A 19 -12.71 0.60 -4.18
N ASP A 20 -12.05 -0.19 -5.02
CA ASP A 20 -11.65 0.24 -6.36
C ASP A 20 -12.81 0.08 -7.35
N TYR A 21 -13.07 1.16 -8.08
CA TYR A 21 -14.03 1.21 -9.18
C TYR A 21 -13.31 1.58 -10.47
N ILE A 22 -13.55 0.81 -11.52
CA ILE A 22 -12.88 0.93 -12.82
C ILE A 22 -13.89 1.48 -13.83
N SER A 23 -13.47 2.43 -14.67
CA SER A 23 -14.32 3.05 -15.68
C SER A 23 -14.66 2.07 -16.80
N LEU A 24 -15.92 1.62 -16.87
CA LEU A 24 -16.42 0.81 -17.98
C LEU A 24 -16.47 1.64 -19.27
N THR A 25 -16.77 2.94 -19.14
CA THR A 25 -16.78 3.87 -20.28
C THR A 25 -15.40 4.01 -20.93
N ASP A 26 -14.33 3.99 -20.13
CA ASP A 26 -12.97 4.07 -20.66
C ASP A 26 -12.59 2.78 -21.41
N MET A 27 -13.04 1.61 -20.93
CA MET A 27 -12.76 0.31 -21.57
C MET A 27 -13.28 0.22 -23.01
N VAL A 28 -14.41 0.89 -23.29
CA VAL A 28 -15.08 0.83 -24.60
C VAL A 28 -14.94 2.12 -25.40
N ARG A 29 -14.19 3.12 -24.92
CA ARG A 29 -14.06 4.44 -25.56
C ARG A 29 -13.55 4.36 -27.00
N ASN A 30 -12.63 3.44 -27.26
CA ASN A 30 -12.01 3.26 -28.58
C ASN A 30 -12.78 2.27 -29.47
N ILE A 31 -13.93 1.76 -29.02
CA ILE A 31 -14.78 0.85 -29.78
C ILE A 31 -15.91 1.66 -30.43
N GLU A 32 -16.15 1.44 -31.72
CA GLU A 32 -17.27 2.07 -32.43
C GLU A 32 -18.60 1.71 -31.73
N ASN A 33 -19.38 2.74 -31.37
CA ASN A 33 -20.60 2.61 -30.57
C ASN A 33 -20.40 1.90 -29.21
N GLY A 34 -19.21 2.02 -28.61
CA GLY A 34 -18.84 1.33 -27.38
C GLY A 34 -19.75 1.60 -26.18
N SER A 35 -20.33 2.81 -26.04
CA SER A 35 -21.28 3.12 -24.97
C SER A 35 -22.51 2.21 -24.99
N ALA A 36 -22.96 1.78 -26.19
CA ALA A 36 -24.06 0.84 -26.34
C ALA A 36 -23.69 -0.59 -25.89
N LEU A 37 -22.40 -0.92 -25.75
CA LEU A 37 -21.98 -2.24 -25.23
C LEU A 37 -22.31 -2.40 -23.75
N ILE A 38 -22.22 -1.33 -22.94
CA ILE A 38 -22.58 -1.35 -21.52
C ILE A 38 -24.07 -1.66 -21.37
N GLU A 39 -24.90 -0.99 -22.16
CA GLU A 39 -26.35 -1.20 -22.21
C GLU A 39 -26.71 -2.60 -22.73
N LYS A 40 -26.03 -3.08 -23.78
CA LYS A 40 -26.21 -4.45 -24.29
C LYS A 40 -25.83 -5.51 -23.26
N TRP A 41 -24.76 -5.27 -22.49
CA TRP A 41 -24.34 -6.15 -21.43
C TRP A 41 -25.39 -6.23 -20.31
N LEU A 42 -25.96 -5.09 -19.90
CA LEU A 42 -27.06 -5.05 -18.92
C LEU A 42 -28.38 -5.67 -19.40
N ARG A 43 -28.53 -5.97 -20.69
CA ARG A 43 -29.70 -6.74 -21.19
C ARG A 43 -29.56 -8.25 -21.00
N ASN A 44 -28.34 -8.74 -20.78
CA ASN A 44 -28.07 -10.16 -20.66
C ASN A 44 -28.55 -10.69 -19.31
N LYS A 45 -29.32 -11.78 -19.31
CA LYS A 45 -29.85 -12.40 -18.08
C LYS A 45 -28.74 -12.88 -17.14
N ASN A 46 -27.68 -13.47 -17.67
CA ASN A 46 -26.54 -13.93 -16.87
C ASN A 46 -25.81 -12.74 -16.23
N THR A 47 -25.71 -11.61 -16.94
CA THR A 47 -25.15 -10.37 -16.37
C THR A 47 -26.01 -9.86 -15.22
N ILE A 48 -27.33 -9.78 -15.41
CA ILE A 48 -28.25 -9.32 -14.34
C ILE A 48 -28.19 -10.24 -13.13
N GLU A 49 -28.16 -11.55 -13.33
CA GLU A 49 -27.99 -12.53 -12.26
C GLU A 49 -26.67 -12.34 -11.51
N PHE A 50 -25.55 -12.22 -12.24
CA PHE A 50 -24.23 -11.96 -11.65
C PHE A 50 -24.20 -10.67 -10.83
N LEU A 51 -24.74 -9.57 -11.37
CA LEU A 51 -24.81 -8.29 -10.67
C LEU A 51 -25.66 -8.41 -9.39
N GLY A 52 -26.82 -9.06 -9.47
CA GLY A 52 -27.68 -9.27 -8.30
C GLY A 52 -27.00 -10.07 -7.21
N ILE A 53 -26.34 -11.19 -7.55
CA ILE A 53 -25.59 -12.00 -6.58
C ILE A 53 -24.48 -11.17 -5.92
N TRP A 54 -23.73 -10.40 -6.71
CA TRP A 54 -22.68 -9.54 -6.16
C TRP A 54 -23.28 -8.51 -5.19
N GLU A 55 -24.41 -7.89 -5.53
CA GLU A 55 -25.08 -6.93 -4.64
C GLU A 55 -25.59 -7.60 -3.36
N GLU A 56 -26.24 -8.76 -3.44
CA GLU A 56 -26.71 -9.50 -2.26
C GLU A 56 -25.56 -9.86 -1.29
N MET A 57 -24.37 -10.13 -1.83
CA MET A 57 -23.19 -10.45 -1.02
C MET A 57 -22.58 -9.21 -0.34
N TYR A 58 -22.65 -8.04 -0.97
CA TYR A 58 -21.83 -6.88 -0.59
C TYR A 58 -22.59 -5.59 -0.27
N ASN A 59 -23.92 -5.57 -0.46
CA ASN A 59 -24.79 -4.41 -0.30
C ASN A 59 -25.99 -4.73 0.61
N THR A 60 -25.91 -4.27 1.85
CA THR A 60 -26.99 -4.48 2.84
C THR A 60 -28.28 -3.74 2.52
N ASN A 61 -28.23 -2.72 1.66
CA ASN A 61 -29.38 -1.90 1.27
C ASN A 61 -29.95 -2.28 -0.11
N PHE A 62 -29.51 -3.42 -0.67
CA PHE A 62 -29.95 -3.89 -1.98
C PHE A 62 -31.45 -4.19 -1.99
N ASN A 63 -32.15 -3.70 -3.01
CA ASN A 63 -33.58 -3.92 -3.17
C ASN A 63 -33.83 -5.25 -3.93
N SER A 64 -33.68 -6.37 -3.22
CA SER A 64 -33.89 -7.72 -3.77
C SER A 64 -35.26 -7.93 -4.44
N PRO A 65 -36.39 -7.42 -3.92
CA PRO A 65 -37.69 -7.55 -4.59
C PRO A 65 -37.73 -6.94 -5.99
N GLU A 66 -37.21 -5.72 -6.16
CA GLU A 66 -37.16 -5.06 -7.47
C GLU A 66 -36.16 -5.76 -8.41
N PHE A 67 -35.03 -6.24 -7.86
CA PHE A 67 -34.07 -7.07 -8.60
C PHE A 67 -34.73 -8.33 -9.18
N GLU A 68 -35.53 -9.07 -8.40
CA GLU A 68 -36.22 -10.27 -8.90
C GLU A 68 -37.15 -9.93 -10.07
N GLY A 69 -37.85 -8.79 -10.02
CA GLY A 69 -38.65 -8.28 -11.14
C GLY A 69 -37.80 -8.04 -12.39
N ILE A 70 -36.68 -7.32 -12.25
CA ILE A 70 -35.73 -7.04 -13.33
C ILE A 70 -35.15 -8.35 -13.91
N LYS A 71 -34.74 -9.30 -13.07
CA LYS A 71 -34.18 -10.60 -13.47
C LYS A 71 -35.16 -11.43 -14.29
N ASN A 72 -36.45 -11.34 -13.96
CA ASN A 72 -37.51 -12.05 -14.70
C ASN A 72 -37.78 -11.44 -16.08
N GLU A 73 -37.57 -10.14 -16.25
CA GLU A 73 -37.70 -9.46 -17.55
C GLU A 73 -36.42 -9.52 -18.40
N ALA A 74 -35.26 -9.74 -17.77
CA ALA A 74 -33.97 -9.78 -18.46
C ALA A 74 -33.91 -10.87 -19.54
N GLY A 75 -33.25 -10.56 -20.65
CA GLY A 75 -33.10 -11.46 -21.80
C GLY A 75 -34.25 -11.41 -22.82
N PHE A 76 -35.39 -10.76 -22.54
CA PHE A 76 -36.41 -10.52 -23.57
C PHE A 76 -35.95 -9.45 -24.58
N ASN A 77 -36.36 -9.57 -25.84
CA ASN A 77 -36.00 -8.57 -26.87
C ASN A 77 -36.46 -7.16 -26.52
N ARG A 78 -37.63 -7.03 -25.87
CA ARG A 78 -38.21 -5.76 -25.42
C ARG A 78 -37.55 -5.18 -24.16
N PHE A 79 -36.72 -5.96 -23.47
CA PHE A 79 -36.10 -5.53 -22.23
C PHE A 79 -35.02 -4.47 -22.51
N ILE A 80 -35.15 -3.34 -21.81
CA ILE A 80 -34.22 -2.21 -21.88
C ILE A 80 -34.00 -1.76 -20.44
N LEU A 81 -32.73 -1.67 -20.04
CA LEU A 81 -32.34 -1.23 -18.71
C LEU A 81 -31.04 -0.45 -18.81
N SER A 82 -31.11 0.84 -18.48
CA SER A 82 -29.92 1.68 -18.34
C SER A 82 -29.23 1.48 -17.00
N VAL A 83 -27.93 1.78 -16.96
CA VAL A 83 -27.15 1.81 -15.72
C VAL A 83 -27.85 2.65 -14.66
N LYS A 84 -28.35 3.84 -15.03
CA LYS A 84 -29.04 4.74 -14.10
C LYS A 84 -30.31 4.10 -13.53
N GLN A 85 -31.13 3.47 -14.38
CA GLN A 85 -32.32 2.75 -13.93
C GLN A 85 -31.98 1.56 -13.02
N TRP A 86 -30.92 0.81 -13.33
CA TRP A 86 -30.44 -0.26 -12.46
C TRP A 86 -30.11 0.28 -11.07
N VAL A 87 -29.25 1.31 -10.98
CA VAL A 87 -28.85 1.92 -9.71
C VAL A 87 -30.06 2.44 -8.92
N GLU A 88 -30.94 3.21 -9.56
CA GLU A 88 -32.10 3.82 -8.89
C GLU A 88 -33.12 2.79 -8.40
N LYS A 89 -33.34 1.70 -9.15
CA LYS A 89 -34.32 0.67 -8.83
C LYS A 89 -33.81 -0.28 -7.74
N THR A 90 -32.54 -0.67 -7.82
CA THR A 90 -32.00 -1.73 -6.97
C THR A 90 -31.17 -1.23 -5.79
N ASN A 91 -30.91 0.08 -5.69
CA ASN A 91 -29.92 0.67 -4.78
C ASN A 91 -28.51 0.07 -4.98
N SER A 92 -28.17 -0.28 -6.23
CA SER A 92 -26.87 -0.88 -6.58
C SER A 92 -25.71 0.00 -6.12
N ILE A 93 -24.73 -0.62 -5.45
CA ILE A 93 -23.45 0.03 -5.14
C ILE A 93 -22.33 -0.46 -6.07
N GLY A 94 -22.51 -1.60 -6.72
CA GLY A 94 -21.52 -2.25 -7.57
C GLY A 94 -21.30 -1.53 -8.90
N ILE A 95 -22.29 -0.81 -9.41
CA ILE A 95 -22.16 0.06 -10.58
C ILE A 95 -22.60 1.47 -10.19
N VAL A 96 -21.85 2.49 -10.63
CA VAL A 96 -22.17 3.90 -10.40
C VAL A 96 -22.08 4.69 -11.70
N ALA A 97 -23.05 5.57 -11.92
CA ALA A 97 -23.02 6.54 -13.02
C ALA A 97 -22.67 7.92 -12.46
N ARG A 98 -21.66 8.58 -13.04
CA ARG A 98 -21.27 9.96 -12.69
C ARG A 98 -21.51 10.89 -13.87
N ALA A 99 -21.98 12.11 -13.59
CA ALA A 99 -22.08 13.18 -14.58
C ALA A 99 -20.87 14.14 -14.50
N GLY A 100 -20.61 14.86 -15.60
CA GLY A 100 -19.59 15.93 -15.64
C GLY A 100 -18.30 15.56 -16.36
N ARG A 101 -17.24 16.37 -16.15
CA ARG A 101 -15.94 16.28 -16.86
C ARG A 101 -15.19 14.95 -16.63
N TYR A 102 -15.49 14.27 -15.53
CA TYR A 102 -15.01 12.91 -15.22
C TYR A 102 -16.20 11.94 -15.07
N GLY A 103 -17.26 12.21 -15.84
CA GLY A 103 -18.45 11.40 -15.89
C GLY A 103 -18.22 10.11 -16.67
N GLY A 104 -19.13 9.16 -16.49
CA GLY A 104 -19.05 7.82 -17.04
C GLY A 104 -19.65 6.79 -16.09
N THR A 105 -19.67 5.55 -16.57
CA THR A 105 -20.07 4.40 -15.78
C THR A 105 -18.83 3.75 -15.19
N TYR A 106 -18.80 3.63 -13.87
CA TYR A 106 -17.76 2.92 -13.14
C TYR A 106 -18.38 1.71 -12.46
N ALA A 107 -17.63 0.63 -12.35
CA ALA A 107 -18.06 -0.55 -11.60
C ALA A 107 -16.97 -1.01 -10.65
N HIS A 108 -17.37 -1.64 -9.55
CA HIS A 108 -16.46 -2.33 -8.64
C HIS A 108 -15.54 -3.27 -9.43
N LYS A 109 -14.28 -3.42 -9.02
CA LYS A 109 -13.27 -4.18 -9.77
C LYS A 109 -13.76 -5.56 -10.25
N ASP A 110 -14.49 -6.32 -9.44
CA ASP A 110 -14.98 -7.65 -9.80
C ASP A 110 -15.99 -7.59 -10.96
N ILE A 111 -16.91 -6.62 -10.88
CA ILE A 111 -17.92 -6.35 -11.90
C ILE A 111 -17.25 -5.82 -13.17
N ALA A 112 -16.25 -4.95 -13.02
CA ALA A 112 -15.49 -4.42 -14.14
C ALA A 112 -14.67 -5.50 -14.86
N PHE A 113 -14.10 -6.47 -14.13
CA PHE A 113 -13.45 -7.63 -14.74
C PHE A 113 -14.45 -8.52 -15.48
N GLU A 114 -15.68 -8.62 -15.00
CA GLU A 114 -16.72 -9.37 -15.71
C GLU A 114 -17.20 -8.65 -16.97
N PHE A 115 -17.35 -7.33 -16.91
CA PHE A 115 -17.59 -6.54 -18.12
C PHE A 115 -16.43 -6.67 -19.12
N ALA A 116 -15.18 -6.69 -18.63
CA ALA A 116 -14.03 -6.92 -19.50
C ALA A 116 -14.08 -8.31 -20.17
N SER A 117 -14.58 -9.36 -19.48
CA SER A 117 -14.86 -10.67 -20.10
C SER A 117 -15.80 -10.52 -21.30
N TRP A 118 -16.84 -9.72 -21.14
CA TRP A 118 -17.86 -9.47 -22.18
C TRP A 118 -17.29 -8.69 -23.36
N VAL A 119 -16.38 -7.74 -23.11
CA VAL A 119 -15.70 -7.00 -24.18
C VAL A 119 -14.76 -7.91 -24.96
N SER A 120 -13.85 -8.61 -24.26
CA SER A 120 -12.94 -9.59 -24.86
C SER A 120 -12.14 -10.33 -23.77
N PRO A 121 -12.00 -11.68 -23.85
CA PRO A 121 -11.10 -12.42 -22.96
C PRO A 121 -9.66 -11.90 -22.97
N TYR A 122 -9.18 -11.47 -24.14
CA TYR A 122 -7.85 -10.88 -24.28
C TYR A 122 -7.73 -9.58 -23.47
N PHE A 123 -8.70 -8.68 -23.62
CA PHE A 123 -8.72 -7.41 -22.89
C PHE A 123 -8.81 -7.63 -21.37
N LYS A 124 -9.63 -8.60 -20.92
CA LYS A 124 -9.72 -8.98 -19.51
C LYS A 124 -8.37 -9.37 -18.91
N LEU A 125 -7.60 -10.22 -19.58
CA LEU A 125 -6.30 -10.68 -19.06
C LEU A 125 -5.32 -9.52 -18.90
N TYR A 126 -5.27 -8.60 -19.86
CA TYR A 126 -4.43 -7.40 -19.76
C TYR A 126 -4.90 -6.45 -18.67
N LEU A 127 -6.22 -6.27 -18.53
CA LEU A 127 -6.79 -5.46 -17.47
C LEU A 127 -6.43 -6.01 -16.08
N ILE A 128 -6.52 -7.32 -15.87
CA ILE A 128 -6.12 -7.97 -14.62
C ILE A 128 -4.64 -7.71 -14.35
N LYS A 129 -3.77 -7.97 -15.34
CA LYS A 129 -2.32 -7.79 -15.22
C LYS A 129 -1.95 -6.35 -14.84
N GLU A 130 -2.53 -5.36 -15.50
CA GLU A 130 -2.21 -3.95 -15.22
C GLU A 130 -2.82 -3.46 -13.91
N PHE A 131 -3.98 -3.99 -13.52
CA PHE A 131 -4.56 -3.71 -12.21
C PHE A 131 -3.70 -4.29 -11.08
N GLU A 132 -3.24 -5.54 -11.21
CA GLU A 132 -2.33 -6.17 -10.25
C GLU A 132 -1.01 -5.39 -10.14
N ARG A 133 -0.40 -5.02 -11.27
CA ARG A 133 0.81 -4.19 -11.30
C ARG A 133 0.62 -2.87 -10.53
N LEU A 134 -0.50 -2.19 -10.75
CA LEU A 134 -0.82 -0.96 -10.01
C LEU A 134 -0.91 -1.22 -8.50
N LYS A 135 -1.57 -2.30 -8.09
CA LYS A 135 -1.74 -2.62 -6.67
C LYS A 135 -0.43 -2.97 -5.98
N GLU A 136 0.47 -3.68 -6.67
CA GLU A 136 1.81 -3.92 -6.18
C GLU A 136 2.61 -2.63 -5.99
N GLU A 137 2.50 -1.68 -6.93
CA GLU A 137 3.15 -0.38 -6.82
C GLU A 137 2.59 0.47 -5.67
N GLU A 138 1.28 0.47 -5.47
CA GLU A 138 0.62 1.13 -4.34
C GLU A 138 1.07 0.53 -3.01
N GLN A 139 1.15 -0.81 -2.91
CA GLN A 139 1.62 -1.50 -1.71
C GLN A 139 3.10 -1.22 -1.41
N LYS A 140 3.96 -1.21 -2.44
CA LYS A 140 5.39 -0.86 -2.29
C LYS A 140 5.56 0.57 -1.76
N LYS A 141 4.81 1.53 -2.31
CA LYS A 141 4.83 2.93 -1.84
C LYS A 141 4.35 3.05 -0.40
N LEU A 142 3.23 2.41 -0.06
CA LEU A 142 2.70 2.42 1.30
C LEU A 142 3.71 1.82 2.30
N GLY A 143 4.32 0.69 1.96
CA GLY A 143 5.37 0.08 2.77
C GLY A 143 6.58 0.99 2.94
N TRP A 144 6.99 1.70 1.89
CA TRP A 144 8.09 2.66 1.93
C TRP A 144 7.77 3.89 2.80
N ASP A 145 6.56 4.45 2.67
CA ASP A 145 6.11 5.59 3.47
C ASP A 145 5.98 5.26 4.96
N ILE A 146 5.45 4.08 5.29
CA ILE A 146 5.38 3.57 6.67
C ILE A 146 6.79 3.45 7.25
N LYS A 147 7.71 2.81 6.52
CA LYS A 147 9.12 2.66 6.95
C LYS A 147 9.78 4.01 7.22
N ARG A 148 9.60 4.98 6.31
CA ARG A 148 10.20 6.31 6.44
C ARG A 148 9.63 7.10 7.62
N ASN A 149 8.31 7.03 7.83
CA ASN A 149 7.66 7.71 8.94
C ASN A 149 8.07 7.09 10.29
N LEU A 150 8.16 5.75 10.37
CA LEU A 150 8.62 5.05 11.56
C LEU A 150 10.06 5.45 11.91
N ALA A 151 10.98 5.40 10.94
CA ALA A 151 12.37 5.80 11.15
C ALA A 151 12.50 7.27 11.64
N LYS A 152 11.70 8.19 11.07
CA LYS A 152 11.71 9.60 11.47
C LYS A 152 11.19 9.82 12.90
N ILE A 153 10.16 9.08 13.31
CA ILE A 153 9.62 9.13 14.67
C ILE A 153 10.67 8.58 15.66
N ASN A 154 11.27 7.43 15.33
CA ASN A 154 12.27 6.78 16.18
C ASN A 154 13.51 7.66 16.38
N TYR A 155 14.02 8.27 15.31
CA TYR A 155 15.15 9.21 15.40
C TYR A 155 14.86 10.38 16.35
N ARG A 156 13.63 10.92 16.33
CA ARG A 156 13.23 12.01 17.25
C ARG A 156 13.18 11.53 18.71
N ILE A 157 12.55 10.38 18.97
CA ILE A 157 12.45 9.80 20.32
C ILE A 157 13.85 9.56 20.90
N HIS A 158 14.76 8.99 20.10
CA HIS A 158 16.14 8.74 20.50
C HIS A 158 16.92 10.04 20.75
N THR A 159 16.83 11.00 19.84
CA THR A 159 17.51 12.30 19.97
C THR A 159 17.03 13.07 21.21
N ASP A 160 15.72 13.03 21.49
CA ASP A 160 15.12 13.67 22.66
C ASP A 160 15.55 12.99 23.97
N ALA A 161 15.62 11.66 24.01
CA ALA A 161 16.13 10.92 25.18
C ALA A 161 17.60 11.28 25.48
N ILE A 162 18.47 11.32 24.46
CA ILE A 162 19.86 11.77 24.62
C ILE A 162 19.89 13.20 25.14
N LYS A 163 19.16 14.12 24.50
CA LYS A 163 19.16 15.53 24.86
C LYS A 163 18.70 15.76 26.30
N ASN A 164 17.64 15.09 26.73
CA ASN A 164 16.99 15.35 28.01
C ASN A 164 17.68 14.65 29.21
N LYS A 165 18.44 13.59 28.97
CA LYS A 165 19.04 12.76 30.05
C LYS A 165 20.56 12.72 30.03
N LEU A 166 21.18 12.79 28.86
CA LEU A 166 22.63 12.64 28.70
C LEU A 166 23.35 13.96 28.40
N VAL A 167 22.63 15.00 27.95
CA VAL A 167 23.21 16.32 27.65
C VAL A 167 22.89 17.32 28.76
N PRO A 168 23.85 17.62 29.67
CA PRO A 168 23.75 18.71 30.62
C PRO A 168 23.57 20.10 29.98
N ASP A 169 22.83 21.00 30.65
CA ASP A 169 22.46 22.34 30.18
C ASP A 169 23.64 23.29 29.84
N LYS A 170 24.87 22.97 30.26
CA LYS A 170 26.05 23.85 30.13
C LYS A 170 27.25 23.14 29.49
N LEU A 171 27.06 22.48 28.34
CA LEU A 171 28.14 21.88 27.56
C LEU A 171 28.50 22.70 26.31
N SER A 172 29.77 22.63 25.91
CA SER A 172 30.21 23.15 24.61
C SER A 172 29.63 22.30 23.47
N LYS A 173 29.41 22.90 22.30
CA LYS A 173 28.89 22.20 21.11
C LYS A 173 29.73 20.97 20.73
N GLU A 174 31.04 21.03 20.94
CA GLU A 174 31.97 19.92 20.67
C GLU A 174 31.70 18.72 21.58
N LYS A 175 31.48 18.94 22.89
CA LYS A 175 31.14 17.87 23.83
C LYS A 175 29.76 17.28 23.56
N ILE A 176 28.81 18.10 23.14
CA ILE A 176 27.47 17.66 22.72
C ILE A 176 27.58 16.74 21.50
N ASN A 177 28.34 17.14 20.48
CA ASN A 177 28.57 16.32 19.29
C ASN A 177 29.28 15.00 19.62
N PHE A 178 30.22 15.00 20.58
CA PHE A 178 30.88 13.79 21.04
C PHE A 178 29.89 12.80 21.71
N ILE A 179 28.98 13.29 22.55
CA ILE A 179 27.95 12.46 23.18
C ILE A 179 27.02 11.85 22.11
N TYR A 180 26.57 12.65 21.15
CA TYR A 180 25.74 12.14 20.04
C TYR A 180 26.48 11.10 19.19
N ALA A 181 27.76 11.32 18.88
CA ALA A 181 28.57 10.36 18.13
C ALA A 181 28.77 9.06 18.92
N SER A 182 29.08 9.16 20.21
CA SER A 182 29.24 8.00 21.10
C SER A 182 27.96 7.17 21.21
N GLU A 183 26.80 7.82 21.35
CA GLU A 183 25.50 7.12 21.41
C GLU A 183 25.11 6.49 20.07
N ALA A 184 25.49 7.12 18.94
CA ALA A 184 25.34 6.50 17.63
C ALA A 184 26.26 5.28 17.46
N ASP A 185 27.47 5.31 18.03
CA ASP A 185 28.41 4.20 18.00
C ASP A 185 27.94 3.00 18.82
N ILE A 186 27.23 3.17 19.94
CA ILE A 186 26.58 2.03 20.64
C ILE A 186 25.69 1.24 19.68
N LEU A 187 24.89 1.94 18.88
CA LEU A 187 23.97 1.31 17.92
C LEU A 187 24.74 0.60 16.80
N ASN A 188 25.83 1.21 16.30
CA ASN A 188 26.67 0.59 15.28
C ASN A 188 27.39 -0.65 15.83
N VAL A 189 27.98 -0.57 17.02
CA VAL A 189 28.70 -1.68 17.65
C VAL A 189 27.74 -2.81 18.02
N SER A 190 26.56 -2.50 18.56
CA SER A 190 25.56 -3.52 18.91
C SER A 190 25.08 -4.34 17.71
N LEU A 191 25.03 -3.79 16.49
CA LEU A 191 24.59 -4.52 15.31
C LEU A 191 25.72 -5.03 14.43
N PHE A 192 26.72 -4.19 14.14
CA PHE A 192 27.79 -4.46 13.18
C PHE A 192 29.13 -4.84 13.85
N GLY A 193 29.26 -4.64 15.16
CA GLY A 193 30.49 -4.91 15.89
C GLY A 193 31.61 -3.89 15.70
N ILE A 194 31.36 -2.81 14.96
CA ILE A 194 32.35 -1.77 14.64
C ILE A 194 31.77 -0.37 14.85
N THR A 195 32.65 0.57 15.20
CA THR A 195 32.33 2.00 15.31
C THR A 195 32.27 2.67 13.94
N ALA A 196 31.67 3.85 13.86
CA ALA A 196 31.62 4.65 12.65
C ALA A 196 33.01 5.08 12.16
N LYS A 197 34.02 5.12 13.05
CA LYS A 197 35.41 5.42 12.69
C LYS A 197 36.08 4.19 12.07
N GLU A 198 36.01 3.04 12.74
CA GLU A 198 36.58 1.78 12.22
C GLU A 198 36.02 1.45 10.84
N TRP A 199 34.71 1.61 10.64
CA TRP A 199 34.11 1.41 9.32
C TRP A 199 34.68 2.35 8.24
N ARG A 200 34.93 3.63 8.56
CA ARG A 200 35.54 4.59 7.63
C ARG A 200 37.00 4.25 7.32
N ASP A 201 37.74 3.80 8.32
CA ASP A 201 39.14 3.41 8.19
C ASP A 201 39.26 2.12 7.33
N GLU A 202 38.31 1.19 7.44
CA GLU A 202 38.23 -0.03 6.63
C GLU A 202 37.69 0.18 5.21
N ASN A 203 36.93 1.26 4.97
CA ASN A 203 36.27 1.55 3.70
C ASN A 203 36.65 2.94 3.14
N PRO A 204 37.93 3.22 2.86
CA PRO A 204 38.41 4.54 2.45
C PRO A 204 37.84 5.02 1.10
N ASP A 205 37.46 4.09 0.22
CA ASP A 205 36.94 4.39 -1.12
C ASP A 205 35.40 4.53 -1.16
N LEU A 206 34.70 4.20 -0.07
CA LEU A 206 33.25 4.29 0.01
C LEU A 206 32.81 5.65 0.56
N LYS A 207 31.80 6.26 -0.07
CA LYS A 207 31.23 7.55 0.35
C LYS A 207 29.97 7.32 1.17
N GLY A 208 29.93 7.86 2.39
CA GLY A 208 28.73 7.81 3.23
C GLY A 208 29.05 7.27 4.63
N ASN A 209 28.08 6.60 5.23
CA ASN A 209 28.17 5.95 6.54
C ASN A 209 27.81 4.46 6.42
N ILE A 210 28.18 3.63 7.39
CA ILE A 210 27.88 2.19 7.46
C ILE A 210 26.40 1.88 7.21
N ARG A 211 25.50 2.76 7.63
CA ARG A 211 24.05 2.63 7.45
C ARG A 211 23.60 2.71 5.99
N ASP A 212 24.33 3.44 5.14
CA ASP A 212 24.01 3.58 3.71
C ASP A 212 24.26 2.27 2.94
N TYR A 213 25.06 1.38 3.52
CA TYR A 213 25.45 0.08 2.96
C TYR A 213 24.79 -1.10 3.69
N ALA A 214 23.88 -0.83 4.63
CA ALA A 214 23.17 -1.84 5.40
C ALA A 214 21.98 -2.42 4.60
N ASP A 215 21.72 -3.71 4.77
CA ASP A 215 20.55 -4.37 4.18
C ASP A 215 19.24 -3.99 4.91
N ILE A 216 18.11 -4.35 4.31
CA ILE A 216 16.79 -3.99 4.86
C ILE A 216 16.59 -4.56 6.28
N SER A 217 17.07 -5.77 6.55
CA SER A 217 16.95 -6.39 7.87
C SER A 217 17.77 -5.63 8.91
N GLN A 218 18.99 -5.23 8.55
CA GLN A 218 19.88 -4.45 9.39
C GLN A 218 19.30 -3.06 9.69
N LEU A 219 18.70 -2.39 8.70
CA LEU A 219 18.04 -1.10 8.90
C LEU A 219 16.82 -1.20 9.83
N VAL A 220 16.03 -2.27 9.72
CA VAL A 220 14.89 -2.52 10.64
C VAL A 220 15.39 -2.78 12.06
N CYS A 221 16.43 -3.60 12.21
CA CYS A 221 17.05 -3.88 13.49
C CYS A 221 17.58 -2.58 14.14
N LEU A 222 18.36 -1.77 13.42
CA LEU A 222 18.85 -0.46 13.90
C LEU A 222 17.72 0.44 14.40
N SER A 223 16.66 0.58 13.60
CA SER A 223 15.50 1.41 13.94
C SER A 223 14.84 0.95 15.26
N ASN A 224 14.83 -0.35 15.54
CA ASN A 224 14.32 -0.86 16.80
C ASN A 224 15.31 -0.66 17.96
N LEU A 225 16.60 -0.88 17.73
CA LEU A 225 17.65 -0.61 18.72
C LEU A 225 17.66 0.86 19.14
N GLU A 226 17.42 1.80 18.23
CA GLU A 226 17.28 3.23 18.51
C GLU A 226 16.16 3.50 19.54
N ASN A 227 15.00 2.88 19.36
CA ASN A 227 13.88 3.02 20.29
C ASN A 227 14.19 2.42 21.67
N LEU A 228 14.73 1.20 21.70
CA LEU A 228 15.07 0.53 22.96
C LEU A 228 16.15 1.30 23.71
N ASN A 229 17.15 1.81 22.99
CA ASN A 229 18.20 2.62 23.57
C ASN A 229 17.62 3.89 24.22
N ALA A 230 16.64 4.55 23.57
CA ALA A 230 15.95 5.71 24.15
C ALA A 230 15.22 5.37 25.45
N VAL A 231 14.57 4.20 25.52
CA VAL A 231 13.92 3.70 26.74
C VAL A 231 14.97 3.46 27.84
N PHE A 232 16.05 2.76 27.54
CA PHE A 232 17.10 2.47 28.53
C PHE A 232 17.80 3.73 29.05
N ILE A 233 17.98 4.74 28.20
CA ILE A 233 18.47 6.08 28.62
C ILE A 233 17.51 6.70 29.65
N ASN A 234 16.21 6.64 29.40
CA ASN A 234 15.21 7.19 30.31
C ASN A 234 15.14 6.44 31.64
N GLU A 235 15.39 5.14 31.62
CA GLU A 235 15.52 4.28 32.81
C GLU A 235 16.83 4.50 33.59
N GLY A 236 17.75 5.31 33.06
CA GLY A 236 19.02 5.62 33.72
C GLY A 236 20.09 4.53 33.60
N MET A 237 19.94 3.60 32.65
CA MET A 237 20.89 2.51 32.43
C MET A 237 22.23 3.01 31.88
N SER A 238 23.34 2.45 32.37
CA SER A 238 24.67 2.87 31.94
C SER A 238 24.92 2.51 30.47
N GLN A 239 25.84 3.22 29.81
CA GLN A 239 26.18 2.97 28.41
C GLN A 239 26.66 1.53 28.16
N SER A 240 27.45 0.97 29.08
CA SER A 240 27.97 -0.39 28.98
C SER A 240 26.86 -1.44 29.04
N GLU A 241 25.96 -1.33 30.02
CA GLU A 241 24.82 -2.25 30.18
C GLU A 241 23.87 -2.17 28.97
N ARG A 242 23.64 -0.96 28.45
CA ARG A 242 22.84 -0.76 27.24
C ARG A 242 23.45 -1.47 26.04
N LEU A 243 24.76 -1.35 25.84
CA LEU A 243 25.45 -1.97 24.71
C LEU A 243 25.28 -3.50 24.71
N GLU A 244 25.51 -4.15 25.85
CA GLU A 244 25.36 -5.61 25.98
C GLU A 244 23.93 -6.06 25.70
N LYS A 245 22.95 -5.36 26.28
CA LYS A 245 21.52 -5.69 26.11
C LYS A 245 21.05 -5.45 24.67
N LEU A 246 21.47 -4.35 24.05
CA LEU A 246 21.15 -4.05 22.66
C LEU A 246 21.78 -5.06 21.70
N ASN A 247 23.02 -5.49 21.94
CA ASN A 247 23.67 -6.51 21.11
C ASN A 247 22.96 -7.87 21.20
N ALA A 248 22.58 -8.31 22.41
CA ALA A 248 21.81 -9.54 22.58
C ALA A 248 20.48 -9.50 21.80
N ILE A 249 19.77 -8.38 21.88
CA ILE A 249 18.52 -8.17 21.13
C ILE A 249 18.79 -8.12 19.61
N ALA A 250 19.87 -7.47 19.19
CA ALA A 250 20.23 -7.39 17.77
C ALA A 250 20.49 -8.77 17.17
N ILE A 251 21.21 -9.64 17.88
CA ILE A 251 21.49 -11.03 17.47
C ILE A 251 20.19 -11.81 17.31
N GLU A 252 19.29 -11.73 18.29
CA GLU A 252 18.00 -12.42 18.24
C GLU A 252 17.13 -11.94 17.07
N GLN A 253 17.05 -10.63 16.87
CA GLN A 253 16.30 -10.04 15.76
C GLN A 253 16.87 -10.42 14.41
N MET A 254 18.19 -10.36 14.23
CA MET A 254 18.82 -10.74 12.98
C MET A 254 18.61 -12.22 12.65
N LYS A 255 18.59 -13.10 13.65
CA LYS A 255 18.24 -14.51 13.47
C LYS A 255 16.82 -14.67 12.90
N ILE A 256 15.83 -14.06 13.56
CA ILE A 256 14.42 -14.11 13.12
C ILE A 256 14.24 -13.50 11.72
N LEU A 257 14.85 -12.35 11.45
CA LEU A 257 14.75 -11.65 10.17
C LEU A 257 15.44 -12.42 9.04
N SER A 258 16.48 -13.21 9.33
CA SER A 258 17.16 -14.08 8.37
C SER A 258 16.34 -15.34 8.01
N GLU A 259 15.53 -15.82 8.93
CA GLU A 259 14.66 -16.98 8.77
C GLU A 259 13.33 -16.63 8.08
N SER A 260 12.91 -15.35 8.10
CA SER A 260 11.66 -14.87 7.50
C SER A 260 11.67 -14.90 5.96
N GLU A 261 10.83 -15.75 5.36
CA GLU A 261 10.63 -15.83 3.89
C GLU A 261 10.11 -14.51 3.27
N SER A 262 9.37 -13.72 4.04
CA SER A 262 8.83 -12.43 3.57
C SER A 262 9.92 -11.39 3.32
N ILE A 263 11.05 -11.49 4.02
CA ILE A 263 12.19 -10.58 3.88
C ILE A 263 13.16 -11.08 2.81
N LYS A 264 13.25 -12.40 2.60
CA LYS A 264 13.99 -12.97 1.45
C LYS A 264 13.46 -12.47 0.10
N LYS A 265 12.17 -12.15 -0.01
CA LYS A 265 11.55 -11.55 -1.21
C LYS A 265 11.84 -10.05 -1.39
N LEU A 266 12.45 -9.40 -0.40
CA LEU A 266 12.80 -7.98 -0.40
C LEU A 266 14.31 -7.72 -0.57
N LYS A 267 15.14 -8.77 -0.48
CA LYS A 267 16.57 -8.73 -0.86
C LYS A 267 16.70 -8.73 -2.36
#